data_AF-A0A8B8HEG5-F1
#
_entry.id   AF-A0A8B8HEG5-F1
#
_cell.length_a   1.000
_cell.length_b   1.000
_cell.length_c   1.000
_cell.angle_alpha   90.00
_cell.angle_beta   90.00
_cell.angle_gamma   90.00
#
_symmetry.space_group_name_H-M   'P 1'
#
loop_
_entity.id
_entity.type
_entity.pdbx_description
1 polymer ?
#
loop_
_entity_poly.entity_id
_entity_poly.type
_entity_poly.pdbx_seq_one_letter_code
_entity_poly.pdbx_strand_id
1 'polypeptide(L)'
;MFSWLKKEGEKTESIENVVEGLKRIYKTKLLPLELHYQFHDFHSPQLEEPDFDAKPMILLVGQYSTGKTTFIKYLLERDFPGIRIGPEPTTDRFIAVMFDEKEGMIPGNALVVDPKKQFRPLSKFGNAFLNRFQCSTVNSPVLRGISIVDTPGILSGEKQRVDRGYDFTGVLEWFAERVDRIILLFDAHKLDISDEFRRSIEALRGHDDKIRIVLNKADMIDHQQLMRVYGALMWSLGKVLQTPEVARVYIGSFWDQPLRYDVNRRLFEDEEQDLFRDMQSLPRNAALRKLNDLIKRARLAKVHAYIVSELRKEMPSMFGKDGKKKDLIKNLGQVYDRIQREMQISPGDFPDIKKMQETLANHDFTKFHPLKPKLLEVVDNMLATDIAHLMDMIPQEDINIVAEPLIKGGAFEGVEDQVSPFGYGRGEGVDAGHGDPEWICSKEKPHYDQIFQGLNPCDGKVTGAAAKTEMVKSKLPNSVLGKIWKLSDIDKDGFLDDEEFALAMHLIRVKIDGHDLPSELPPHLIPPSKRN
;
A
#
# COMPACT_ATOMS: atom_id res chain seq x y z
N MET A 1 -22.58 44.61 32.29
CA MET A 1 -23.59 44.20 31.29
C MET A 1 -22.97 44.45 29.92
N PHE A 2 -22.19 43.51 29.39
CA PHE A 2 -21.65 43.62 28.02
C PHE A 2 -21.65 42.25 27.34
N SER A 3 -22.22 42.30 26.15
CA SER A 3 -22.59 41.19 25.27
C SER A 3 -21.38 40.55 24.61
N TRP A 4 -21.49 39.23 24.44
CA TRP A 4 -20.78 38.40 23.49
C TRP A 4 -20.78 38.98 22.07
N LEU A 5 -19.66 38.81 21.36
CA LEU A 5 -19.63 38.43 19.95
C LEU A 5 -18.36 37.63 19.66
N LYS A 6 -18.60 36.41 19.15
CA LYS A 6 -17.68 35.30 18.95
C LYS A 6 -16.47 35.69 18.10
N LYS A 7 -15.28 35.35 18.57
CA LYS A 7 -14.10 35.17 17.72
C LYS A 7 -14.32 33.91 16.88
N GLU A 8 -14.11 34.03 15.59
CA GLU A 8 -14.14 32.93 14.62
C GLU A 8 -13.25 31.79 15.12
N GLY A 9 -13.80 30.57 15.04
CA GLY A 9 -13.14 29.36 15.53
C GLY A 9 -11.85 29.08 14.77
N GLU A 10 -10.80 28.87 15.54
CA GLU A 10 -9.58 28.16 15.15
C GLU A 10 -9.97 26.89 14.38
N LYS A 11 -9.70 26.89 13.07
CA LYS A 11 -9.73 25.70 12.21
C LYS A 11 -8.37 25.55 11.53
N THR A 12 -7.30 25.42 12.32
CA THR A 12 -5.98 25.02 11.80
C THR A 12 -4.95 24.58 12.86
N GLU A 13 -5.36 24.05 14.03
CA GLU A 13 -4.41 23.73 15.12
C GLU A 13 -4.28 22.25 15.50
N SER A 14 -4.77 21.31 14.68
CA SER A 14 -4.51 19.88 14.94
C SER A 14 -3.20 19.37 14.32
N ILE A 15 -2.56 20.13 13.41
CA ILE A 15 -1.35 19.74 12.65
C ILE A 15 -0.04 20.00 13.40
N GLU A 16 -0.06 20.22 14.72
CA GLU A 16 1.13 19.98 15.57
C GLU A 16 1.36 18.44 15.75
N ASN A 17 1.19 17.73 14.62
CA ASN A 17 0.91 16.31 14.36
C ASN A 17 2.05 15.38 14.79
N VAL A 18 1.73 14.10 14.94
CA VAL A 18 2.65 12.96 15.15
C VAL A 18 3.96 13.07 14.34
N VAL A 19 3.92 13.59 13.11
CA VAL A 19 5.10 13.83 12.25
C VAL A 19 6.13 14.78 12.87
N GLU A 20 5.70 15.89 13.48
CA GLU A 20 6.62 16.82 14.16
C GLU A 20 7.20 16.18 15.44
N GLY A 21 6.37 15.39 16.13
CA GLY A 21 6.81 14.53 17.23
C GLY A 21 7.93 13.56 16.79
N LEU A 22 7.75 12.88 15.65
CA LEU A 22 8.75 11.98 15.06
C LEU A 22 10.05 12.71 14.72
N LYS A 23 9.98 13.88 14.07
CA LYS A 23 11.15 14.70 13.73
C LYS A 23 11.94 15.06 15.00
N ARG A 24 11.25 15.55 16.03
CA ARG A 24 11.87 15.95 17.30
C ARG A 24 12.53 14.76 17.98
N ILE A 25 11.84 13.62 18.05
CA ILE A 25 12.37 12.38 18.64
C ILE A 25 13.62 11.93 17.89
N TYR A 26 13.59 11.86 16.56
CA TYR A 26 14.74 11.49 15.75
C TYR A 26 15.94 12.40 16.03
N LYS A 27 15.78 13.72 15.91
CA LYS A 27 16.86 14.69 16.08
C LYS A 27 17.46 14.68 17.49
N THR A 28 16.64 14.50 18.52
CA THR A 28 17.08 14.63 19.92
C THR A 28 17.49 13.32 20.58
N LYS A 29 16.96 12.18 20.14
CA LYS A 29 17.15 10.87 20.79
C LYS A 29 17.96 9.90 19.94
N LEU A 30 17.63 9.75 18.66
CA LEU A 30 18.25 8.74 17.80
C LEU A 30 19.51 9.25 17.08
N LEU A 31 19.46 10.44 16.48
CA LEU A 31 20.56 11.03 15.73
C LEU A 31 21.88 11.11 16.51
N PRO A 32 21.91 11.45 17.82
CA PRO A 32 23.15 11.43 18.59
C PRO A 32 23.82 10.04 18.66
N LEU A 33 23.03 8.96 18.71
CA LEU A 33 23.54 7.59 18.67
C LEU A 33 24.12 7.29 17.27
N GLU A 34 23.38 7.63 16.22
CA GLU A 34 23.79 7.41 14.82
C GLU A 34 25.11 8.10 14.49
N LEU A 35 25.25 9.38 14.86
CA LEU A 35 26.47 10.15 14.65
C LEU A 35 27.64 9.58 15.46
N HIS A 36 27.42 9.19 16.71
CA HIS A 36 28.49 8.71 17.58
C HIS A 36 29.11 7.40 17.08
N TYR A 37 28.30 6.50 16.52
CA TYR A 37 28.74 5.20 16.01
C TYR A 37 28.88 5.15 14.49
N GLN A 38 28.94 6.30 13.83
CA GLN A 38 29.17 6.40 12.38
C GLN A 38 28.14 5.62 11.55
N PHE A 39 26.88 5.55 12.02
CA PHE A 39 25.82 4.74 11.41
C PHE A 39 25.65 5.02 9.91
N HIS A 40 25.78 6.28 9.50
CA HIS A 40 25.58 6.74 8.13
C HIS A 40 26.62 6.23 7.14
N ASP A 41 27.81 5.84 7.62
CA ASP A 41 28.89 5.29 6.79
C ASP A 41 28.65 3.80 6.47
N PHE A 42 27.71 3.16 7.17
CA PHE A 42 27.43 1.73 7.06
C PHE A 42 26.07 1.40 6.45
N HIS A 43 25.02 2.09 6.91
CA HIS A 43 23.65 1.67 6.64
C HIS A 43 22.92 2.67 5.74
N SER A 44 22.46 3.77 6.32
CA SER A 44 21.65 4.75 5.59
C SER A 44 21.96 6.19 6.04
N PRO A 45 21.82 7.17 5.13
CA PRO A 45 22.16 8.56 5.40
C PRO A 45 21.29 9.13 6.53
N GLN A 46 21.72 10.27 7.06
CA GLN A 46 20.93 11.05 8.02
C GLN A 46 19.59 11.46 7.39
N LEU A 47 18.50 11.29 8.14
CA LEU A 47 17.18 11.80 7.75
C LEU A 47 17.17 13.33 7.87
N GLU A 48 16.67 13.99 6.83
CA GLU A 48 16.42 15.42 6.74
C GLU A 48 14.92 15.72 6.92
N GLU A 49 14.54 16.98 7.13
CA GLU A 49 13.13 17.36 7.31
C GLU A 49 12.21 16.90 6.16
N PRO A 50 12.63 16.98 4.88
CA PRO A 50 11.82 16.49 3.77
C PRO A 50 11.50 14.99 3.84
N ASP A 51 12.31 14.15 4.50
CA ASP A 51 12.00 12.71 4.65
C ASP A 51 10.75 12.50 5.54
N PHE A 52 10.51 13.43 6.49
CA PHE A 52 9.34 13.40 7.36
C PHE A 52 8.13 14.08 6.70
N ASP A 53 8.34 15.20 6.00
CA ASP A 53 7.27 15.98 5.38
C ASP A 53 6.82 15.45 4.02
N ALA A 54 7.59 14.54 3.42
CA ALA A 54 7.23 13.94 2.14
C ALA A 54 5.89 13.22 2.23
N LYS A 55 5.06 13.46 1.21
CA LYS A 55 3.84 12.71 0.93
C LYS A 55 4.17 11.23 0.71
N PRO A 56 3.20 10.34 0.95
CA PRO A 56 3.40 8.93 0.68
C PRO A 56 3.84 8.69 -0.76
N MET A 57 4.82 7.80 -0.92
CA MET A 57 5.36 7.46 -2.22
C MET A 57 5.01 6.04 -2.65
N ILE A 58 4.69 5.88 -3.93
CA ILE A 58 4.46 4.58 -4.57
C ILE A 58 5.56 4.34 -5.60
N LEU A 59 6.32 3.26 -5.44
CA LEU A 59 7.34 2.82 -6.40
C LEU A 59 6.74 1.79 -7.36
N LEU A 60 6.78 2.03 -8.67
CA LEU A 60 6.39 1.04 -9.66
C LEU A 60 7.61 0.30 -10.18
N VAL A 61 7.65 -1.03 -10.04
CA VAL A 61 8.75 -1.88 -10.51
C VAL A 61 8.21 -2.95 -11.44
N GLY A 62 8.93 -3.24 -12.52
CA GLY A 62 8.52 -4.26 -13.46
C GLY A 62 9.36 -4.25 -14.72
N GLN A 63 9.28 -5.35 -15.46
CA GLN A 63 10.01 -5.50 -16.72
C GLN A 63 9.55 -4.53 -17.81
N TYR A 64 10.26 -4.58 -18.92
CA TYR A 64 9.92 -3.80 -20.09
C TYR A 64 8.49 -4.09 -20.58
N SER A 65 7.75 -3.04 -20.98
CA SER A 65 6.39 -3.14 -21.54
C SER A 65 5.30 -3.69 -20.60
N THR A 66 5.53 -3.85 -19.29
CA THR A 66 4.50 -4.31 -18.33
C THR A 66 3.40 -3.28 -18.04
N GLY A 67 3.55 -2.05 -18.55
CA GLY A 67 2.53 -1.00 -18.46
C GLY A 67 2.67 -0.04 -17.28
N LYS A 68 3.85 0.08 -16.65
CA LYS A 68 4.09 1.03 -15.53
C LYS A 68 3.69 2.47 -15.85
N THR A 69 4.21 3.02 -16.95
CA THR A 69 3.92 4.39 -17.37
C THR A 69 2.44 4.57 -17.74
N THR A 70 1.83 3.56 -18.39
CA THR A 70 0.39 3.54 -18.68
C THR A 70 -0.45 3.49 -17.42
N PHE A 71 -0.03 2.72 -16.41
CA PHE A 71 -0.68 2.63 -15.11
C PHE A 71 -0.70 4.00 -14.41
N ILE A 72 0.41 4.77 -14.45
CA ILE A 72 0.42 6.14 -13.93
C ILE A 72 -0.56 7.03 -14.70
N LYS A 73 -0.51 7.00 -16.03
CA LYS A 73 -1.44 7.78 -16.87
C LYS A 73 -2.90 7.45 -16.53
N TYR A 74 -3.19 6.16 -16.34
CA TYR A 74 -4.51 5.67 -15.99
C TYR A 74 -4.96 6.22 -14.64
N LEU A 75 -4.13 6.09 -13.58
CA LEU A 75 -4.42 6.64 -12.26
C LEU A 75 -4.68 8.15 -12.27
N LEU A 76 -3.91 8.90 -13.07
CA LEU A 76 -4.04 10.34 -13.16
C LEU A 76 -5.13 10.80 -14.14
N GLU A 77 -5.66 9.88 -14.96
CA GLU A 77 -6.49 10.13 -16.14
C GLU A 77 -5.96 11.21 -17.08
N ARG A 78 -4.63 11.37 -17.11
CA ARG A 78 -3.95 12.38 -17.92
C ARG A 78 -2.49 12.07 -18.14
N ASP A 79 -1.94 12.67 -19.18
CA ASP A 79 -0.51 12.64 -19.44
C ASP A 79 0.26 13.53 -18.46
N PHE A 80 1.56 13.23 -18.29
CA PHE A 80 2.47 14.01 -17.46
C PHE A 80 3.74 14.40 -18.24
N PRO A 81 4.39 15.53 -17.91
CA PRO A 81 5.60 15.96 -18.59
C PRO A 81 6.71 14.89 -18.59
N GLY A 82 7.29 14.62 -19.75
CA GLY A 82 8.33 13.60 -19.90
C GLY A 82 7.82 12.18 -20.02
N ILE A 83 6.51 11.97 -20.10
CA ILE A 83 5.89 10.68 -20.42
C ILE A 83 6.37 10.18 -21.79
N ARG A 84 6.73 8.90 -21.86
CA ARG A 84 7.03 8.19 -23.11
C ARG A 84 6.41 6.80 -23.04
N ILE A 85 5.38 6.57 -23.85
CA ILE A 85 4.74 5.26 -23.98
C ILE A 85 5.05 4.74 -25.38
N GLY A 86 5.72 3.60 -25.47
CA GLY A 86 5.99 2.95 -26.75
C GLY A 86 6.46 1.50 -26.62
N PRO A 87 6.33 0.70 -27.70
CA PRO A 87 6.65 -0.73 -27.71
C PRO A 87 8.15 -1.03 -27.62
N GLU A 88 9.01 -0.10 -28.05
CA GLU A 88 10.48 -0.15 -27.93
C GLU A 88 10.95 0.42 -26.59
N PRO A 89 12.11 0.04 -26.02
CA PRO A 89 12.72 0.61 -24.79
C PRO A 89 12.62 2.14 -24.63
N THR A 90 11.48 2.64 -24.14
CA THR A 90 11.10 4.06 -24.17
C THR A 90 11.42 4.80 -22.87
N THR A 91 11.35 4.10 -21.72
CA THR A 91 11.66 4.64 -20.40
C THR A 91 12.98 4.07 -19.88
N ASP A 92 14.08 4.81 -20.05
CA ASP A 92 15.41 4.51 -19.52
C ASP A 92 15.73 5.28 -18.22
N ARG A 93 14.75 6.02 -17.69
CA ARG A 93 14.88 6.94 -16.55
C ARG A 93 13.95 6.62 -15.41
N PHE A 94 14.41 6.97 -14.21
CA PHE A 94 13.54 7.11 -13.05
C PHE A 94 12.79 8.44 -13.16
N ILE A 95 11.47 8.40 -13.00
CA ILE A 95 10.61 9.59 -13.06
C ILE A 95 9.82 9.69 -11.76
N ALA A 96 10.16 10.68 -10.93
CA ALA A 96 9.34 11.03 -9.77
C ALA A 96 8.20 11.95 -10.22
N VAL A 97 6.99 11.43 -10.32
CA VAL A 97 5.78 12.19 -10.65
C VAL A 97 5.19 12.77 -9.36
N MET A 98 5.25 14.09 -9.22
CA MET A 98 4.91 14.81 -8.00
C MET A 98 3.96 15.97 -8.29
N PHE A 99 3.21 16.38 -7.27
CA PHE A 99 2.37 17.57 -7.37
C PHE A 99 3.18 18.86 -7.39
N ASP A 100 2.79 19.76 -8.28
CA ASP A 100 3.08 21.20 -8.24
C ASP A 100 1.93 21.93 -8.95
N GLU A 101 1.75 23.22 -8.68
CA GLU A 101 0.81 24.05 -9.42
C GLU A 101 1.30 24.30 -10.85
N LYS A 102 2.63 24.31 -11.04
CA LYS A 102 3.26 24.49 -12.35
C LYS A 102 3.73 23.16 -12.92
N GLU A 103 3.18 22.81 -14.07
CA GLU A 103 3.59 21.63 -14.81
C GLU A 103 4.98 21.82 -15.42
N GLY A 104 5.85 20.83 -15.28
CA GLY A 104 7.22 20.93 -15.74
C GLY A 104 8.06 19.69 -15.49
N MET A 105 9.34 19.80 -15.84
CA MET A 105 10.33 18.75 -15.59
C MET A 105 11.54 19.36 -14.90
N ILE A 106 12.03 18.68 -13.87
CA ILE A 106 13.25 19.04 -13.14
C ILE A 106 14.27 17.92 -13.35
N PRO A 107 15.41 18.18 -14.01
CA PRO A 107 16.47 17.19 -14.18
C PRO A 107 17.07 16.74 -12.85
N GLY A 108 17.55 15.49 -12.77
CA GLY A 108 18.08 14.89 -11.55
C GLY A 108 19.20 15.70 -10.88
N ASN A 109 20.11 16.28 -11.67
CA ASN A 109 21.19 17.13 -11.14
C ASN A 109 20.66 18.38 -10.39
N ALA A 110 19.54 18.96 -10.84
CA ALA A 110 18.90 20.08 -10.15
C ALA A 110 18.03 19.59 -8.98
N LEU A 111 17.44 18.41 -9.10
CA LEU A 111 16.55 17.84 -8.11
C LEU A 111 17.27 17.46 -6.80
N VAL A 112 18.50 16.95 -6.89
CA VAL A 112 19.28 16.55 -5.70
C VAL A 112 19.85 17.73 -4.91
N VAL A 113 19.78 18.95 -5.44
CA VAL A 113 20.21 20.17 -4.73
C VAL A 113 19.03 20.97 -4.18
N ASP A 114 17.78 20.56 -4.45
CA ASP A 114 16.59 21.22 -3.94
C ASP A 114 16.37 20.87 -2.45
N PRO A 115 16.47 21.82 -1.52
CA PRO A 115 16.30 21.57 -0.09
C PRO A 115 14.87 21.17 0.29
N LYS A 116 13.89 21.36 -0.61
CA LYS A 116 12.48 20.99 -0.39
C LYS A 116 12.18 19.55 -0.80
N LYS A 117 13.16 18.82 -1.33
CA LYS A 117 12.97 17.47 -1.88
C LYS A 117 13.92 16.47 -1.20
N GLN A 118 13.39 15.29 -0.90
CA GLN A 118 14.11 14.19 -0.22
C GLN A 118 15.15 13.46 -1.10
N PHE A 119 15.47 13.98 -2.28
CA PHE A 119 16.28 13.26 -3.28
C PHE A 119 17.78 13.54 -3.17
N ARG A 120 18.21 14.46 -2.31
CA ARG A 120 19.62 14.81 -2.12
C ARG A 120 20.56 13.60 -1.94
N PRO A 121 20.21 12.55 -1.16
CA PRO A 121 21.08 11.40 -0.99
C PRO A 121 21.33 10.59 -2.27
N LEU A 122 20.50 10.75 -3.31
CA LEU A 122 20.69 10.06 -4.60
C LEU A 122 21.93 10.56 -5.37
N SER A 123 22.50 11.71 -4.97
CA SER A 123 23.78 12.20 -5.50
C SER A 123 24.92 11.18 -5.40
N LYS A 124 24.86 10.25 -4.42
CA LYS A 124 25.86 9.18 -4.23
C LYS A 124 25.97 8.23 -5.42
N PHE A 125 24.91 8.09 -6.23
CA PHE A 125 24.90 7.23 -7.42
C PHE A 125 25.57 7.89 -8.65
N GLY A 126 26.01 9.14 -8.52
CA GLY A 126 26.83 9.84 -9.51
C GLY A 126 26.06 10.33 -10.74
N ASN A 127 26.78 11.05 -11.61
CA ASN A 127 26.20 11.74 -12.77
C ASN A 127 25.52 10.81 -13.77
N ALA A 128 25.99 9.57 -13.92
CA ALA A 128 25.38 8.59 -14.82
C ALA A 128 23.92 8.28 -14.43
N PHE A 129 23.65 8.13 -13.13
CA PHE A 129 22.30 8.00 -12.60
C PHE A 129 21.52 9.31 -12.69
N LEU A 130 22.10 10.43 -12.26
CA LEU A 130 21.39 11.72 -12.21
C LEU A 130 20.91 12.22 -13.59
N ASN A 131 21.62 11.87 -14.67
CA ASN A 131 21.19 12.14 -16.04
C ASN A 131 20.00 11.27 -16.48
N ARG A 132 19.73 10.18 -15.77
CA ARG A 132 18.61 9.25 -15.95
C ARG A 132 17.62 9.31 -14.79
N PHE A 133 17.62 10.41 -14.05
CA PHE A 133 16.65 10.69 -13.01
C PHE A 133 16.01 12.06 -13.30
N GLN A 134 14.71 12.16 -13.12
CA GLN A 134 13.98 13.41 -13.30
C GLN A 134 12.75 13.44 -12.38
N CYS A 135 12.31 14.65 -12.05
CA CYS A 135 10.99 14.88 -11.45
C CYS A 135 10.07 15.49 -12.50
N SER A 136 8.87 14.94 -12.61
CA SER A 136 7.78 15.48 -13.42
C SER A 136 6.77 16.11 -12.48
N THR A 137 6.56 17.42 -12.59
CA THR A 137 5.59 18.13 -11.78
C THR A 137 4.27 18.26 -12.53
N VAL A 138 3.16 17.93 -11.86
CA VAL A 138 1.82 17.91 -12.45
C VAL A 138 0.80 18.46 -11.48
N ASN A 139 -0.10 19.32 -11.96
CA ASN A 139 -1.23 19.78 -11.16
C ASN A 139 -2.36 18.74 -11.20
N SER A 140 -2.21 17.65 -10.45
CA SER A 140 -3.22 16.58 -10.33
C SER A 140 -3.76 16.49 -8.91
N PRO A 141 -5.10 16.39 -8.72
CA PRO A 141 -5.71 16.11 -7.42
C PRO A 141 -5.16 14.84 -6.77
N VAL A 142 -4.88 13.78 -7.54
CA VAL A 142 -4.28 12.53 -7.04
C VAL A 142 -2.94 12.79 -6.37
N LEU A 143 -2.08 13.56 -7.04
CA LEU A 143 -0.73 13.88 -6.55
C LEU A 143 -0.75 14.85 -5.36
N ARG A 144 -1.90 15.45 -5.04
CA ARG A 144 -2.04 16.19 -3.77
C ARG A 144 -1.93 15.25 -2.57
N GLY A 145 -2.42 14.02 -2.68
CA GLY A 145 -2.35 13.00 -1.63
C GLY A 145 -1.10 12.12 -1.68
N ILE A 146 -0.53 11.85 -2.86
CA ILE A 146 0.59 10.91 -3.03
C ILE A 146 1.64 11.41 -4.04
N SER A 147 2.77 10.71 -4.14
CA SER A 147 3.73 10.83 -5.23
C SER A 147 4.05 9.45 -5.81
N ILE A 148 4.34 9.38 -7.09
CA ILE A 148 4.55 8.10 -7.79
C ILE A 148 5.93 8.12 -8.44
N VAL A 149 6.69 7.04 -8.31
CA VAL A 149 8.00 6.88 -8.93
C VAL A 149 7.90 5.81 -10.02
N ASP A 150 7.99 6.22 -11.28
CA ASP A 150 8.15 5.29 -12.40
C ASP A 150 9.62 4.85 -12.49
N THR A 151 9.86 3.55 -12.63
CA THR A 151 11.21 3.01 -12.77
C THR A 151 11.48 2.60 -14.22
N PRO A 152 12.74 2.68 -14.69
CA PRO A 152 13.10 2.12 -15.98
C PRO A 152 12.70 0.64 -16.07
N GLY A 153 12.22 0.21 -17.24
CA GLY A 153 11.90 -1.20 -17.46
C GLY A 153 13.10 -2.10 -17.19
N ILE A 154 12.89 -3.19 -16.45
CA ILE A 154 13.93 -4.20 -16.23
C ILE A 154 14.06 -5.03 -17.51
N LEU A 155 15.30 -5.19 -17.99
CA LEU A 155 15.58 -5.89 -19.23
C LEU A 155 15.41 -7.41 -19.03
N SER A 156 14.94 -8.08 -20.07
CA SER A 156 14.78 -9.54 -20.11
C SER A 156 15.90 -10.15 -20.97
N GLY A 157 16.71 -11.05 -20.39
CA GLY A 157 17.67 -11.89 -21.12
C GLY A 157 19.15 -11.47 -21.04
N GLU A 158 20.04 -12.45 -21.15
CA GLU A 158 21.50 -12.29 -20.97
C GLU A 158 22.19 -11.39 -22.00
N LYS A 159 21.61 -11.23 -23.20
CA LYS A 159 22.20 -10.44 -24.30
C LYS A 159 22.00 -8.94 -24.17
N GLN A 160 21.22 -8.49 -23.19
CA GLN A 160 20.97 -7.07 -22.91
C GLN A 160 21.47 -6.67 -21.52
N ARG A 161 22.58 -7.28 -21.04
CA ARG A 161 23.38 -6.72 -19.93
C ARG A 161 24.07 -5.42 -20.39
N VAL A 162 23.27 -4.43 -20.76
CA VAL A 162 23.76 -3.07 -20.99
C VAL A 162 24.05 -2.53 -19.60
N ASP A 163 25.34 -2.35 -19.32
CA ASP A 163 25.75 -1.62 -18.12
C ASP A 163 25.04 -0.26 -18.14
N ARG A 164 24.13 -0.07 -17.17
CA ARG A 164 23.34 1.17 -17.05
C ARG A 164 24.24 2.35 -16.69
N GLY A 165 25.49 2.08 -16.29
CA GLY A 165 26.46 3.07 -15.81
C GLY A 165 26.21 3.50 -14.37
N TYR A 166 25.30 2.83 -13.66
CA TYR A 166 24.98 3.06 -12.26
C TYR A 166 24.41 1.79 -11.61
N ASP A 167 24.50 1.71 -10.29
CA ASP A 167 23.95 0.62 -9.49
C ASP A 167 22.42 0.72 -9.40
N PHE A 168 21.72 0.05 -10.30
CA PHE A 168 20.26 0.03 -10.35
C PHE A 168 19.63 -0.62 -9.11
N THR A 169 20.22 -1.71 -8.62
CA THR A 169 19.77 -2.42 -7.43
C THR A 169 19.87 -1.56 -6.18
N GLY A 170 20.99 -0.85 -5.99
CA GLY A 170 21.17 0.07 -4.88
C GLY A 170 20.21 1.26 -4.93
N VAL A 171 19.85 1.76 -6.13
CA VAL A 171 18.83 2.80 -6.27
C VAL A 171 17.45 2.28 -5.87
N LEU A 172 17.08 1.06 -6.29
CA LEU A 172 15.82 0.44 -5.89
C LEU A 172 15.74 0.21 -4.38
N GLU A 173 16.81 -0.29 -3.76
CA GLU A 173 16.93 -0.44 -2.30
C GLU A 173 16.70 0.91 -1.60
N TRP A 174 17.33 1.99 -2.11
CA TRP A 174 17.16 3.34 -1.56
C TRP A 174 15.71 3.84 -1.60
N PHE A 175 14.99 3.57 -2.69
CA PHE A 175 13.57 3.90 -2.79
C PHE A 175 12.72 3.01 -1.88
N ALA A 176 13.00 1.70 -1.81
CA ALA A 176 12.26 0.74 -0.98
C ALA A 176 12.26 1.15 0.51
N GLU A 177 13.37 1.69 1.00
CA GLU A 177 13.49 2.24 2.35
C GLU A 177 12.51 3.41 2.62
N ARG A 178 12.16 4.20 1.59
CA ARG A 178 11.45 5.50 1.73
C ARG A 178 10.02 5.51 1.20
N VAL A 179 9.66 4.56 0.35
CA VAL A 179 8.31 4.46 -0.19
C VAL A 179 7.35 3.79 0.80
N ASP A 180 6.07 4.06 0.63
CA ASP A 180 4.97 3.49 1.41
C ASP A 180 4.37 2.25 0.74
N ARG A 181 4.60 2.12 -0.57
CA ARG A 181 4.07 1.06 -1.41
C ARG A 181 5.04 0.75 -2.55
N ILE A 182 5.22 -0.52 -2.83
CA ILE A 182 5.95 -0.99 -4.00
C ILE A 182 4.97 -1.83 -4.82
N ILE A 183 4.68 -1.41 -6.05
CA ILE A 183 3.83 -2.16 -6.96
C ILE A 183 4.73 -2.90 -7.95
N LEU A 184 4.70 -4.23 -7.89
CA LEU A 184 5.37 -5.11 -8.84
C LEU A 184 4.41 -5.43 -9.99
N LEU A 185 4.68 -4.89 -11.18
CA LEU A 185 3.85 -5.09 -12.38
C LEU A 185 4.38 -6.24 -13.23
N PHE A 186 3.49 -7.19 -13.53
CA PHE A 186 3.69 -8.31 -14.45
C PHE A 186 2.72 -8.20 -15.62
N ASP A 187 3.14 -8.62 -16.81
CA ASP A 187 2.27 -8.71 -17.99
C ASP A 187 1.72 -10.12 -18.11
N ALA A 188 0.39 -10.28 -18.08
CA ALA A 188 -0.26 -11.58 -18.17
C ALA A 188 -0.03 -12.29 -19.52
N HIS A 189 0.19 -11.53 -20.58
CA HIS A 189 0.46 -12.07 -21.91
C HIS A 189 1.93 -12.53 -22.06
N LYS A 190 2.86 -11.91 -21.32
CA LYS A 190 4.32 -12.19 -21.39
C LYS A 190 4.92 -12.35 -19.99
N LEU A 191 4.50 -13.40 -19.29
CA LEU A 191 5.07 -13.71 -17.99
C LEU A 191 6.48 -14.31 -18.16
N ASP A 192 7.48 -13.50 -17.86
CA ASP A 192 8.87 -13.91 -17.68
C ASP A 192 9.37 -13.34 -16.34
N ILE A 193 10.31 -13.98 -15.67
CA ILE A 193 11.00 -13.41 -14.51
C ILE A 193 12.50 -13.58 -14.75
N SER A 194 13.07 -12.58 -15.41
CA SER A 194 14.50 -12.57 -15.72
C SER A 194 15.37 -12.56 -14.46
N ASP A 195 16.64 -12.97 -14.56
CA ASP A 195 17.59 -12.91 -13.45
C ASP A 195 17.83 -11.48 -12.95
N GLU A 196 17.74 -10.47 -13.83
CA GLU A 196 17.81 -9.06 -13.43
C GLU A 196 16.57 -8.65 -12.63
N PHE A 197 15.39 -9.13 -13.01
CA PHE A 197 14.17 -8.84 -12.26
C PHE A 197 14.16 -9.56 -10.91
N ARG A 198 14.60 -10.82 -10.86
CA ARG A 198 14.84 -11.55 -9.61
C ARG A 198 15.74 -10.77 -8.67
N ARG A 199 16.92 -10.33 -9.13
CA ARG A 199 17.85 -9.50 -8.32
C ARG A 199 17.22 -8.19 -7.87
N SER A 200 16.38 -7.59 -8.70
CA SER A 200 15.65 -6.36 -8.35
C SER A 200 14.62 -6.61 -7.25
N ILE A 201 13.91 -7.75 -7.28
CA ILE A 201 12.97 -8.14 -6.20
C ILE A 201 13.74 -8.49 -4.93
N GLU A 202 14.88 -9.18 -5.04
CA GLU A 202 15.76 -9.49 -3.91
C GLU A 202 16.29 -8.22 -3.22
N ALA A 203 16.50 -7.12 -3.96
CA ALA A 203 16.87 -5.82 -3.40
C ALA A 203 15.75 -5.14 -2.60
N LEU A 204 14.51 -5.64 -2.69
CA LEU A 204 13.34 -5.15 -1.92
C LEU A 204 13.08 -5.97 -0.64
N ARG A 205 13.93 -6.97 -0.38
CA ARG A 205 13.77 -7.88 0.77
C ARG A 205 13.76 -7.11 2.09
N GLY A 206 12.88 -7.50 3.01
CA GLY A 206 12.70 -6.79 4.29
C GLY A 206 11.70 -5.64 4.22
N HIS A 207 11.17 -5.37 3.02
CA HIS A 207 10.06 -4.44 2.77
C HIS A 207 8.84 -5.17 2.17
N ASP A 208 8.72 -6.47 2.43
CA ASP A 208 7.68 -7.34 1.87
C ASP A 208 6.26 -6.86 2.22
N ASP A 209 6.07 -6.23 3.38
CA ASP A 209 4.82 -5.62 3.82
C ASP A 209 4.34 -4.47 2.93
N LYS A 210 5.28 -3.80 2.24
CA LYS A 210 5.04 -2.70 1.31
C LYS A 210 4.69 -3.19 -0.10
N ILE A 211 4.93 -4.47 -0.41
CA ILE A 211 4.77 -5.00 -1.76
C ILE A 211 3.31 -5.31 -2.07
N ARG A 212 2.88 -4.88 -3.26
CA ARG A 212 1.62 -5.27 -3.92
C ARG A 212 1.95 -5.74 -5.33
N ILE A 213 1.28 -6.80 -5.77
CA ILE A 213 1.58 -7.41 -7.06
C ILE A 213 0.42 -7.15 -7.99
N VAL A 214 0.70 -6.67 -9.20
CA VAL A 214 -0.30 -6.39 -10.22
C VAL A 214 -0.01 -7.26 -11.43
N LEU A 215 -0.93 -8.16 -11.76
CA LEU A 215 -0.96 -8.93 -12.99
C LEU A 215 -1.78 -8.15 -14.03
N ASN A 216 -1.07 -7.32 -14.79
CA ASN A 216 -1.63 -6.38 -15.75
C ASN A 216 -1.93 -7.04 -17.10
N LYS A 217 -2.77 -6.41 -17.92
CA LYS A 217 -3.21 -6.88 -19.24
C LYS A 217 -3.87 -8.26 -19.21
N ALA A 218 -4.57 -8.56 -18.11
CA ALA A 218 -5.25 -9.84 -17.92
C ALA A 218 -6.36 -10.08 -18.96
N ASP A 219 -6.93 -9.01 -19.50
CA ASP A 219 -7.93 -9.04 -20.58
C ASP A 219 -7.37 -9.51 -21.94
N MET A 220 -6.04 -9.61 -22.10
CA MET A 220 -5.39 -10.01 -23.37
C MET A 220 -5.30 -11.53 -23.54
N ILE A 221 -5.74 -12.30 -22.55
CA ILE A 221 -5.71 -13.76 -22.52
C ILE A 221 -7.07 -14.31 -22.06
N ASP A 222 -7.39 -15.54 -22.42
CA ASP A 222 -8.63 -16.18 -21.99
C ASP A 222 -8.58 -16.61 -20.50
N HIS A 223 -9.73 -17.01 -19.95
CA HIS A 223 -9.84 -17.42 -18.55
C HIS A 223 -8.91 -18.60 -18.18
N GLN A 224 -8.77 -19.61 -19.05
CA GLN A 224 -7.93 -20.78 -18.74
C GLN A 224 -6.45 -20.41 -18.72
N GLN A 225 -6.02 -19.61 -19.69
CA GLN A 225 -4.65 -19.10 -19.76
C GLN A 225 -4.36 -18.18 -18.58
N LEU A 226 -5.31 -17.34 -18.16
CA LEU A 226 -5.16 -16.48 -16.98
C LEU A 226 -4.88 -17.30 -15.72
N MET A 227 -5.61 -18.38 -15.48
CA MET A 227 -5.37 -19.26 -14.33
C MET A 227 -4.01 -19.95 -14.38
N ARG A 228 -3.52 -20.33 -15.56
CA ARG A 228 -2.17 -20.89 -15.74
C ARG A 228 -1.09 -19.86 -15.46
N VAL A 229 -1.24 -18.65 -15.98
CA VAL A 229 -0.29 -17.54 -15.80
C VAL A 229 -0.24 -17.12 -14.33
N TYR A 230 -1.40 -16.98 -13.68
CA TYR A 230 -1.50 -16.69 -12.25
C TYR A 230 -0.79 -17.74 -11.40
N GLY A 231 -1.06 -19.02 -11.65
CA GLY A 231 -0.39 -20.13 -10.94
C GLY A 231 1.14 -20.12 -11.14
N ALA A 232 1.60 -19.87 -12.37
CA ALA A 232 3.03 -19.78 -12.68
C ALA A 232 3.71 -18.59 -12.00
N LEU A 233 3.03 -17.43 -11.94
CA LEU A 233 3.51 -16.23 -11.24
C LEU A 233 3.68 -16.51 -9.75
N MET A 234 2.63 -17.05 -9.09
CA MET A 234 2.66 -17.35 -7.66
C MET A 234 3.75 -18.38 -7.31
N TRP A 235 3.89 -19.42 -8.12
CA TRP A 235 4.97 -20.40 -7.96
C TRP A 235 6.36 -19.76 -8.03
N SER A 236 6.55 -18.84 -8.96
CA SER A 236 7.85 -18.19 -9.18
C SER A 236 8.16 -17.18 -8.07
N LEU A 237 7.17 -16.39 -7.65
CA LEU A 237 7.29 -15.43 -6.55
C LEU A 237 7.55 -16.11 -5.21
N GLY A 238 6.90 -17.23 -4.92
CA GLY A 238 7.16 -17.99 -3.69
C GLY A 238 8.62 -18.41 -3.52
N LYS A 239 9.35 -18.59 -4.63
CA LYS A 239 10.80 -18.88 -4.61
C LYS A 239 11.67 -17.63 -4.42
N VAL A 240 11.17 -16.46 -4.79
CA VAL A 240 11.95 -15.21 -4.82
C VAL A 240 11.75 -14.41 -3.53
N LEU A 241 10.50 -14.20 -3.10
CA LEU A 241 10.19 -13.41 -1.91
C LEU A 241 10.64 -14.10 -0.61
N GLN A 242 10.64 -15.44 -0.59
CA GLN A 242 11.06 -16.23 0.57
C GLN A 242 10.32 -15.85 1.88
N THR A 243 9.08 -15.36 1.75
CA THR A 243 8.16 -15.10 2.88
C THR A 243 7.20 -16.27 3.04
N PRO A 244 6.83 -16.64 4.28
CA PRO A 244 5.78 -17.63 4.50
C PRO A 244 4.39 -17.09 4.12
N GLU A 245 4.23 -15.76 4.08
CA GLU A 245 2.99 -15.09 3.72
C GLU A 245 2.83 -14.99 2.20
N VAL A 246 1.61 -15.28 1.72
CA VAL A 246 1.26 -15.19 0.31
C VAL A 246 0.98 -13.73 -0.04
N ALA A 247 1.74 -13.18 -1.00
CA ALA A 247 1.52 -11.83 -1.48
C ALA A 247 0.16 -11.70 -2.21
N ARG A 248 -0.59 -10.62 -1.92
CA ARG A 248 -1.82 -10.27 -2.65
C ARG A 248 -1.48 -9.85 -4.08
N VAL A 249 -2.16 -10.47 -5.03
CA VAL A 249 -2.09 -10.13 -6.46
C VAL A 249 -3.42 -9.51 -6.88
N TYR A 250 -3.33 -8.35 -7.54
CA TYR A 250 -4.44 -7.68 -8.21
C TYR A 250 -4.40 -8.01 -9.69
N ILE A 251 -5.50 -8.53 -10.23
CA ILE A 251 -5.60 -9.02 -11.61
C ILE A 251 -6.48 -8.06 -12.39
N GLY A 252 -5.96 -7.49 -13.47
CA GLY A 252 -6.75 -6.56 -14.27
C GLY A 252 -6.01 -5.98 -15.45
N SER A 253 -6.60 -4.95 -16.05
CA SER A 253 -6.05 -4.21 -17.18
C SER A 253 -6.23 -2.72 -16.93
N PHE A 254 -5.17 -2.09 -16.41
CA PHE A 254 -5.22 -0.74 -15.86
C PHE A 254 -4.92 0.30 -16.95
N TRP A 255 -5.88 0.48 -17.85
CA TRP A 255 -5.88 1.45 -18.94
C TRP A 255 -7.31 1.85 -19.32
N ASP A 256 -7.44 2.81 -20.24
CA ASP A 256 -8.71 3.32 -20.75
C ASP A 256 -9.18 2.62 -22.05
N GLN A 257 -8.54 1.51 -22.44
CA GLN A 257 -8.85 0.79 -23.67
C GLN A 257 -9.91 -0.30 -23.46
N PRO A 258 -10.72 -0.63 -24.48
CA PRO A 258 -11.70 -1.71 -24.40
C PRO A 258 -11.08 -3.05 -24.03
N LEU A 259 -11.76 -3.83 -23.18
CA LEU A 259 -11.35 -5.19 -22.83
C LEU A 259 -11.42 -6.09 -24.07
N ARG A 260 -10.34 -6.84 -24.32
CA ARG A 260 -10.31 -7.81 -25.42
C ARG A 260 -11.09 -9.09 -25.09
N TYR A 261 -10.87 -9.64 -23.89
CA TYR A 261 -11.69 -10.70 -23.31
C TYR A 261 -12.37 -10.16 -22.04
N ASP A 262 -13.70 -10.11 -22.04
CA ASP A 262 -14.50 -9.50 -20.98
C ASP A 262 -15.19 -10.51 -20.06
N VAL A 263 -14.97 -11.81 -20.27
CA VAL A 263 -15.53 -12.90 -19.43
C VAL A 263 -15.21 -12.69 -17.94
N ASN A 264 -14.05 -12.14 -17.61
CA ASN A 264 -13.61 -11.88 -16.24
C ASN A 264 -13.75 -10.39 -15.85
N ARG A 265 -14.56 -9.59 -16.55
CA ARG A 265 -14.69 -8.15 -16.30
C ARG A 265 -14.94 -7.83 -14.82
N ARG A 266 -15.91 -8.51 -14.19
CA ARG A 266 -16.24 -8.32 -12.78
C ARG A 266 -15.04 -8.56 -11.87
N LEU A 267 -14.25 -9.60 -12.11
CA LEU A 267 -13.02 -9.85 -11.36
C LEU A 267 -12.01 -8.69 -11.52
N PHE A 268 -11.86 -8.16 -12.73
CA PHE A 268 -10.93 -7.05 -12.98
C PHE A 268 -11.36 -5.79 -12.23
N GLU A 269 -12.65 -5.48 -12.25
CA GLU A 269 -13.24 -4.34 -11.54
C GLU A 269 -13.11 -4.51 -10.02
N ASP A 270 -13.42 -5.69 -9.47
CA ASP A 270 -13.28 -6.00 -8.05
C ASP A 270 -11.83 -5.80 -7.56
N GLU A 271 -10.85 -6.33 -8.32
CA GLU A 271 -9.42 -6.22 -7.97
C GLU A 271 -8.88 -4.79 -8.16
N GLU A 272 -9.39 -4.04 -9.12
CA GLU A 272 -9.07 -2.62 -9.30
C GLU A 272 -9.53 -1.79 -8.10
N GLN A 273 -10.79 -1.99 -7.66
CA GLN A 273 -11.35 -1.32 -6.49
C GLN A 273 -10.57 -1.66 -5.21
N ASP A 274 -10.17 -2.91 -5.02
CA ASP A 274 -9.32 -3.32 -3.90
C ASP A 274 -7.95 -2.62 -3.92
N LEU A 275 -7.32 -2.52 -5.09
CA LEU A 275 -6.03 -1.84 -5.24
C LEU A 275 -6.15 -0.34 -4.96
N PHE A 276 -7.19 0.30 -5.50
CA PHE A 276 -7.39 1.73 -5.33
C PHE A 276 -7.74 2.10 -3.89
N ARG A 277 -8.50 1.26 -3.17
CA ARG A 277 -8.71 1.43 -1.72
C ARG A 277 -7.42 1.28 -0.92
N ASP A 278 -6.56 0.31 -1.24
CA ASP A 278 -5.23 0.19 -0.60
C ASP A 278 -4.41 1.48 -0.82
N MET A 279 -4.43 2.03 -2.03
CA MET A 279 -3.75 3.28 -2.38
C MET A 279 -4.35 4.51 -1.67
N GLN A 280 -5.67 4.66 -1.65
CA GLN A 280 -6.37 5.75 -0.94
C GLN A 280 -6.11 5.75 0.57
N SER A 281 -5.82 4.58 1.15
CA SER A 281 -5.45 4.46 2.56
C SER A 281 -4.03 4.99 2.89
N LEU A 282 -3.17 5.21 1.87
CA LEU A 282 -1.76 5.53 2.10
C LEU A 282 -1.53 6.80 2.92
N PRO A 283 -2.17 7.95 2.64
CA PRO A 283 -1.95 9.18 3.39
C PRO A 283 -2.37 9.08 4.85
N ARG A 284 -3.49 8.40 5.11
CA ARG A 284 -4.00 8.16 6.46
C ARG A 284 -3.00 7.34 7.29
N ASN A 285 -2.44 6.31 6.69
CA ASN A 285 -1.51 5.39 7.34
C ASN A 285 -0.05 5.89 7.33
N ALA A 286 0.24 7.06 6.75
CA ALA A 286 1.61 7.53 6.53
C ALA A 286 2.38 7.78 7.83
N ALA A 287 1.73 8.39 8.83
CA ALA A 287 2.32 8.67 10.13
C ALA A 287 2.73 7.36 10.85
N LEU A 288 1.83 6.37 10.86
CA LEU A 288 2.08 5.05 11.44
C LEU A 288 3.23 4.31 10.73
N ARG A 289 3.33 4.43 9.41
CA ARG A 289 4.47 3.85 8.66
C ARG A 289 5.78 4.54 8.99
N LYS A 290 5.82 5.88 8.98
CA LYS A 290 7.03 6.64 9.36
C LYS A 290 7.49 6.32 10.78
N LEU A 291 6.54 6.12 11.70
CA LEU A 291 6.81 5.65 13.06
C LEU A 291 7.43 4.24 13.04
N ASN A 292 6.85 3.28 12.33
CA ASN A 292 7.39 1.92 12.21
C ASN A 292 8.79 1.89 11.58
N ASP A 293 9.03 2.69 10.54
CA ASP A 293 10.35 2.80 9.91
C ASP A 293 11.38 3.44 10.85
N LEU A 294 10.98 4.42 11.67
CA LEU A 294 11.84 4.98 12.72
C LEU A 294 12.17 3.95 13.82
N ILE A 295 11.21 3.09 14.21
CA ILE A 295 11.45 1.98 15.16
C ILE A 295 12.45 0.98 14.58
N LYS A 296 12.26 0.55 13.32
CA LYS A 296 13.19 -0.36 12.62
C LYS A 296 14.59 0.24 12.57
N ARG A 297 14.71 1.51 12.20
CA ARG A 297 15.98 2.26 12.16
C ARG A 297 16.64 2.34 13.54
N ALA A 298 15.87 2.63 14.59
CA ALA A 298 16.38 2.72 15.96
C ALA A 298 16.96 1.39 16.45
N ARG A 299 16.28 0.27 16.18
CA ARG A 299 16.79 -1.08 16.51
C ARG A 299 18.09 -1.36 15.78
N LEU A 300 18.14 -1.12 14.47
CA LEU A 300 19.36 -1.30 13.67
C LEU A 300 20.51 -0.42 14.19
N ALA A 301 20.24 0.84 14.55
CA ALA A 301 21.25 1.75 15.10
C ALA A 301 21.81 1.27 16.44
N LYS A 302 20.96 0.72 17.33
CA LYS A 302 21.41 0.08 18.59
C LYS A 302 22.29 -1.14 18.32
N VAL A 303 21.87 -2.03 17.42
CA VAL A 303 22.65 -3.21 17.04
C VAL A 303 24.01 -2.82 16.46
N HIS A 304 24.02 -1.83 15.56
CA HIS A 304 25.24 -1.27 15.00
C HIS A 304 26.17 -0.70 16.08
N ALA A 305 25.62 0.03 17.05
CA ALA A 305 26.40 0.56 18.18
C ALA A 305 27.07 -0.56 18.99
N TYR A 306 26.38 -1.68 19.24
CA TYR A 306 26.96 -2.85 19.90
C TYR A 306 28.07 -3.50 19.07
N ILE A 307 27.83 -3.70 17.76
CA ILE A 307 28.83 -4.28 16.85
C ILE A 307 30.11 -3.44 16.86
N VAL A 308 29.99 -2.14 16.57
CA VAL A 308 31.15 -1.23 16.49
C VAL A 308 31.90 -1.16 17.82
N SER A 309 31.17 -1.15 18.94
CA SER A 309 31.77 -1.11 20.28
C SER A 309 32.51 -2.41 20.64
N GLU A 310 31.95 -3.57 20.31
CA GLU A 310 32.60 -4.86 20.58
C GLU A 310 33.85 -5.03 19.70
N LEU A 311 33.78 -4.63 18.43
CA LEU A 311 34.95 -4.57 17.55
C LEU A 311 36.03 -3.66 18.14
N ARG A 312 35.66 -2.48 18.65
CA ARG A 312 36.62 -1.56 19.30
C ARG A 312 37.27 -2.15 20.55
N LYS A 313 36.51 -2.89 21.35
CA LYS A 313 36.94 -3.53 22.59
C LYS A 313 37.94 -4.67 22.32
N GLU A 314 37.76 -5.42 21.23
CA GLU A 314 38.67 -6.50 20.83
C GLU A 314 39.96 -6.01 20.14
N MET A 315 40.08 -4.72 19.80
CA MET A 315 41.27 -4.18 19.14
C MET A 315 42.45 -4.00 20.11
N PRO A 316 43.68 -4.45 19.74
CA PRO A 316 44.86 -4.28 20.56
C PRO A 316 45.34 -2.83 20.55
N SER A 317 45.87 -2.37 21.69
CA SER A 317 46.31 -0.97 21.84
C SER A 317 47.61 -0.65 21.10
N MET A 318 48.55 -1.62 21.00
CA MET A 318 49.91 -1.37 20.52
C MET A 318 50.25 -2.05 19.18
N PHE A 319 50.28 -3.39 19.10
CA PHE A 319 50.74 -4.13 17.91
C PHE A 319 49.67 -5.12 17.39
N GLY A 320 49.78 -5.55 16.14
CA GLY A 320 48.93 -6.58 15.55
C GLY A 320 47.53 -6.13 15.10
N LYS A 321 47.30 -4.82 14.99
CA LYS A 321 46.00 -4.21 14.67
C LYS A 321 45.40 -4.71 13.35
N ASP A 322 46.19 -4.75 12.28
CA ASP A 322 45.71 -5.18 10.96
C ASP A 322 45.35 -6.66 10.92
N GLY A 323 46.14 -7.50 11.61
CA GLY A 323 45.86 -8.93 11.75
C GLY A 323 44.56 -9.16 12.51
N LYS A 324 44.39 -8.48 13.66
CA LYS A 324 43.17 -8.60 14.47
C LYS A 324 41.93 -8.05 13.74
N LYS A 325 42.05 -6.94 13.00
CA LYS A 325 40.96 -6.42 12.17
C LYS A 325 40.49 -7.46 11.14
N LYS A 326 41.42 -8.07 10.39
CA LYS A 326 41.08 -9.11 9.40
C LYS A 326 40.42 -10.32 10.05
N ASP A 327 40.91 -10.75 11.21
CA ASP A 327 40.36 -11.85 11.99
C ASP A 327 38.92 -11.56 12.47
N LEU A 328 38.68 -10.36 13.02
CA LEU A 328 37.37 -9.91 13.45
C LEU A 328 36.35 -9.84 12.30
N ILE A 329 36.74 -9.30 11.14
CA ILE A 329 35.87 -9.25 9.96
C ILE A 329 35.53 -10.67 9.50
N LYS A 330 36.53 -11.56 9.40
CA LYS A 330 36.31 -12.95 8.97
C LYS A 330 35.34 -13.70 9.91
N ASN A 331 35.45 -13.45 11.22
CA ASN A 331 34.64 -14.12 12.24
C ASN A 331 33.44 -13.28 12.73
N LEU A 332 32.97 -12.31 11.93
CA LEU A 332 31.91 -11.39 12.33
C LEU A 332 30.62 -12.09 12.78
N GLY A 333 30.28 -13.24 12.18
CA GLY A 333 29.13 -14.04 12.61
C GLY A 333 29.20 -14.48 14.07
N GLN A 334 30.39 -14.82 14.58
CA GLN A 334 30.57 -15.17 16.00
C GLN A 334 30.42 -13.95 16.92
N VAL A 335 30.80 -12.76 16.42
CA VAL A 335 30.58 -11.50 17.14
C VAL A 335 29.07 -11.24 17.24
N TYR A 336 28.33 -11.47 16.16
CA TYR A 336 26.86 -11.33 16.16
C TYR A 336 26.21 -12.31 17.12
N ASP A 337 26.57 -13.60 17.07
CA ASP A 337 26.03 -14.63 17.99
C ASP A 337 26.25 -14.27 19.45
N ARG A 338 27.41 -13.68 19.77
CA ARG A 338 27.73 -13.23 21.13
C ARG A 338 26.85 -12.05 21.55
N ILE A 339 26.79 -11.01 20.72
CA ILE A 339 25.95 -9.83 20.97
C ILE A 339 24.49 -10.24 21.11
N GLN A 340 24.01 -11.14 20.24
CA GLN A 340 22.65 -11.64 20.26
C GLN A 340 22.30 -12.29 21.60
N ARG A 341 23.18 -13.14 22.15
CA ARG A 341 22.97 -13.82 23.43
C ARG A 341 23.09 -12.87 24.62
N GLU A 342 24.11 -12.03 24.64
CA GLU A 342 24.39 -11.13 25.76
C GLU A 342 23.35 -10.01 25.87
N MET A 343 22.90 -9.47 24.73
CA MET A 343 21.96 -8.34 24.67
C MET A 343 20.51 -8.76 24.40
N GLN A 344 20.24 -10.06 24.21
CA GLN A 344 18.91 -10.62 23.92
C GLN A 344 18.22 -9.97 22.71
N ILE A 345 18.96 -9.83 21.60
CA ILE A 345 18.48 -9.19 20.37
C ILE A 345 17.97 -10.25 19.39
N SER A 346 16.95 -9.92 18.60
CA SER A 346 16.46 -10.80 17.54
C SER A 346 17.49 -10.92 16.40
N PRO A 347 17.69 -12.12 15.81
CA PRO A 347 18.53 -12.27 14.62
C PRO A 347 18.14 -11.33 13.47
N GLY A 348 16.85 -11.01 13.34
CA GLY A 348 16.33 -10.17 12.27
C GLY A 348 16.70 -8.69 12.39
N ASP A 349 17.18 -8.23 13.54
CA ASP A 349 17.64 -6.85 13.73
C ASP A 349 19.11 -6.65 13.30
N PHE A 350 19.84 -7.75 13.01
CA PHE A 350 21.23 -7.68 12.58
C PHE A 350 21.34 -7.39 11.08
N PRO A 351 22.30 -6.54 10.66
CA PRO A 351 22.55 -6.28 9.25
C PRO A 351 23.17 -7.51 8.57
N ASP A 352 23.06 -7.60 7.24
CA ASP A 352 23.68 -8.68 6.47
C ASP A 352 25.19 -8.77 6.74
N ILE A 353 25.66 -9.99 7.05
CA ILE A 353 27.06 -10.23 7.45
C ILE A 353 28.02 -9.86 6.32
N LYS A 354 27.71 -10.22 5.07
CA LYS A 354 28.63 -9.98 3.94
C LYS A 354 28.74 -8.49 3.66
N LYS A 355 27.60 -7.79 3.57
CA LYS A 355 27.56 -6.33 3.40
C LYS A 355 28.33 -5.63 4.52
N MET A 356 28.16 -6.07 5.76
CA MET A 356 28.90 -5.49 6.89
C MET A 356 30.41 -5.78 6.82
N GLN A 357 30.82 -6.99 6.43
CA GLN A 357 32.23 -7.36 6.26
C GLN A 357 32.93 -6.49 5.20
N GLU A 358 32.28 -6.28 4.06
CA GLU A 358 32.78 -5.43 2.97
C GLU A 358 32.96 -3.98 3.43
N THR A 359 31.97 -3.42 4.11
CA THR A 359 32.04 -2.04 4.61
C THR A 359 33.08 -1.87 5.72
N LEU A 360 33.14 -2.81 6.68
CA LEU A 360 34.13 -2.80 7.77
C LEU A 360 35.58 -2.87 7.26
N ALA A 361 35.83 -3.51 6.11
CA ALA A 361 37.16 -3.58 5.51
C ALA A 361 37.73 -2.18 5.23
N ASN A 362 36.88 -1.20 4.94
CA ASN A 362 37.25 0.18 4.61
C ASN A 362 37.38 1.11 5.83
N HIS A 363 37.14 0.61 7.04
CA HIS A 363 37.13 1.42 8.27
C HIS A 363 38.31 1.12 9.20
N ASP A 364 38.76 2.13 9.96
CA ASP A 364 39.81 1.97 10.97
C ASP A 364 39.18 1.70 12.35
N PHE A 365 39.30 0.46 12.82
CA PHE A 365 38.67 0.03 14.06
C PHE A 365 39.25 0.71 15.31
N THR A 366 40.43 1.35 15.21
CA THR A 366 40.98 2.12 16.34
C THR A 366 40.25 3.44 16.56
N LYS A 367 39.60 3.97 15.52
CA LYS A 367 38.79 5.19 15.57
C LYS A 367 37.36 4.96 16.05
N PHE A 368 36.95 3.70 16.16
CA PHE A 368 35.65 3.36 16.73
C PHE A 368 35.57 3.77 18.19
N HIS A 369 34.37 4.10 18.61
CA HIS A 369 34.09 4.53 19.97
C HIS A 369 33.75 3.33 20.87
N PRO A 370 34.13 3.36 22.16
CA PRO A 370 33.64 2.40 23.13
C PRO A 370 32.13 2.58 23.35
N LEU A 371 31.51 1.57 23.98
CA LEU A 371 30.09 1.61 24.29
C LEU A 371 29.77 2.79 25.23
N LYS A 372 28.73 3.56 24.92
CA LYS A 372 28.19 4.65 25.74
C LYS A 372 26.77 4.30 26.18
N PRO A 373 26.61 3.70 27.38
CA PRO A 373 25.31 3.25 27.88
C PRO A 373 24.23 4.34 27.86
N LYS A 374 24.59 5.58 28.22
CA LYS A 374 23.65 6.72 28.22
C LYS A 374 22.97 6.97 26.88
N LEU A 375 23.67 6.79 25.75
CA LEU A 375 23.06 6.99 24.43
C LEU A 375 22.07 5.87 24.09
N LEU A 376 22.38 4.63 24.52
CA LEU A 376 21.49 3.49 24.35
C LEU A 376 20.25 3.62 25.23
N GLU A 377 20.41 4.00 26.50
CA GLU A 377 19.30 4.27 27.43
C GLU A 377 18.34 5.34 26.89
N VAL A 378 18.86 6.38 26.22
CA VAL A 378 18.03 7.40 25.57
C VAL A 378 17.17 6.81 24.45
N VAL A 379 17.74 5.93 23.63
CA VAL A 379 17.00 5.25 22.55
C VAL A 379 16.05 4.17 23.09
N ASP A 380 16.41 3.50 24.19
CA ASP A 380 15.53 2.54 24.87
C ASP A 380 14.30 3.22 25.46
N ASN A 381 14.50 4.34 26.16
CA ASN A 381 13.40 5.16 26.65
C ASN A 381 12.55 5.69 25.50
N MET A 382 13.17 6.15 24.41
CA MET A 382 12.45 6.55 23.21
C MET A 382 11.51 5.45 22.71
N LEU A 383 12.02 4.22 22.55
CA LEU A 383 11.23 3.08 22.08
C LEU A 383 10.13 2.64 23.06
N ALA A 384 10.38 2.75 24.37
CA ALA A 384 9.46 2.28 25.40
C ALA A 384 8.36 3.30 25.75
N THR A 385 8.68 4.60 25.77
CA THR A 385 7.76 5.65 26.24
C THR A 385 7.35 6.62 25.14
N ASP A 386 8.33 7.21 24.44
CA ASP A 386 8.05 8.31 23.49
C ASP A 386 7.24 7.78 22.28
N ILE A 387 7.61 6.60 21.77
CA ILE A 387 6.91 5.91 20.68
C ILE A 387 5.49 5.48 21.10
N ALA A 388 5.32 4.98 22.33
CA ALA A 388 4.00 4.58 22.84
C ALA A 388 3.04 5.77 22.90
N HIS A 389 3.51 6.92 23.38
CA HIS A 389 2.72 8.15 23.38
C HIS A 389 2.34 8.60 21.97
N LEU A 390 3.23 8.48 20.98
CA LEU A 390 2.89 8.78 19.58
C LEU A 390 1.86 7.81 19.01
N MET A 391 1.94 6.52 19.36
CA MET A 391 0.93 5.53 18.94
C MET A 391 -0.47 5.87 19.45
N ASP A 392 -0.59 6.39 20.67
CA ASP A 392 -1.88 6.79 21.24
C ASP A 392 -2.51 8.01 20.54
N MET A 393 -1.69 8.84 19.89
CA MET A 393 -2.15 10.01 19.15
C MET A 393 -2.68 9.66 17.74
N ILE A 394 -2.17 8.59 17.11
CA ILE A 394 -2.52 8.21 15.73
C ILE A 394 -4.02 7.91 15.55
N PRO A 395 -4.69 7.11 16.41
CA PRO A 395 -6.13 6.87 16.30
C PRO A 395 -6.97 8.15 16.48
N GLN A 396 -6.48 9.11 17.26
CA GLN A 396 -7.19 10.36 17.52
C GLN A 396 -7.07 11.34 16.34
N GLU A 397 -5.94 11.33 15.62
CA GLU A 397 -5.79 12.03 14.33
C GLU A 397 -6.74 11.45 13.27
N ASP A 398 -6.85 10.12 13.19
CA ASP A 398 -7.72 9.40 12.27
C ASP A 398 -9.22 9.73 12.44
N ILE A 399 -9.67 9.97 13.67
CA ILE A 399 -11.05 10.36 14.00
C ILE A 399 -11.31 11.85 13.70
N ASN A 400 -10.27 12.68 13.67
CA ASN A 400 -10.39 14.10 13.34
C ASN A 400 -10.35 14.37 11.81
N ILE A 401 -9.82 13.44 11.00
CA ILE A 401 -9.80 13.51 9.51
C ILE A 401 -11.09 12.88 8.91
N VAL A 402 -12.25 13.10 9.53
CA VAL A 402 -13.53 12.48 9.08
C VAL A 402 -14.20 13.23 7.90
N ALA A 403 -13.59 14.26 7.32
CA ALA A 403 -14.30 15.01 6.27
C ALA A 403 -14.16 14.40 4.86
N GLU A 404 -12.96 14.04 4.39
CA GLU A 404 -12.75 13.73 2.97
C GLU A 404 -11.50 12.86 2.69
N PRO A 405 -11.54 11.93 1.70
CA PRO A 405 -10.36 11.18 1.28
C PRO A 405 -9.27 12.11 0.74
N LEU A 406 -8.00 11.86 1.14
CA LEU A 406 -6.84 12.70 0.76
C LEU A 406 -6.39 12.48 -0.69
N ILE A 407 -6.70 11.32 -1.28
CA ILE A 407 -6.53 11.05 -2.71
C ILE A 407 -7.89 11.15 -3.37
N LYS A 408 -8.02 12.08 -4.32
CA LYS A 408 -9.24 12.35 -5.10
C LYS A 408 -8.88 12.58 -6.56
N GLY A 409 -9.87 12.53 -7.44
CA GLY A 409 -9.70 12.78 -8.87
C GLY A 409 -9.04 11.61 -9.60
N GLY A 410 -9.00 11.71 -10.93
CA GLY A 410 -8.49 10.63 -11.78
C GLY A 410 -9.28 9.34 -11.59
N ALA A 411 -8.62 8.19 -11.76
CA ALA A 411 -9.28 6.88 -11.69
C ALA A 411 -9.88 6.56 -10.30
N PHE A 412 -9.56 7.36 -9.29
CA PHE A 412 -10.09 7.21 -7.93
C PHE A 412 -11.50 7.79 -7.76
N GLU A 413 -12.03 8.56 -8.72
CA GLU A 413 -13.42 9.06 -8.64
C GLU A 413 -14.45 7.93 -8.72
N GLY A 414 -14.14 6.86 -9.47
CA GLY A 414 -15.00 5.68 -9.59
C GLY A 414 -14.95 4.74 -8.39
N VAL A 415 -14.09 5.00 -7.40
CA VAL A 415 -13.98 4.17 -6.20
C VAL A 415 -15.10 4.54 -5.24
N GLU A 416 -16.00 3.60 -5.00
CA GLU A 416 -17.23 3.83 -4.22
C GLU A 416 -18.12 4.96 -4.79
N ASP A 417 -18.12 5.16 -6.11
CA ASP A 417 -19.03 6.13 -6.75
C ASP A 417 -20.49 5.70 -6.57
N GLN A 418 -21.14 6.31 -5.58
CA GLN A 418 -22.56 6.12 -5.27
C GLN A 418 -23.45 7.17 -5.94
N VAL A 419 -22.96 7.94 -6.91
CA VAL A 419 -23.75 8.96 -7.62
C VAL A 419 -23.94 8.58 -9.08
N SER A 420 -22.87 8.15 -9.75
CA SER A 420 -22.94 7.76 -11.16
C SER A 420 -23.76 6.47 -11.35
N PRO A 421 -24.53 6.36 -12.44
CA PRO A 421 -25.18 5.10 -12.83
C PRO A 421 -24.17 4.05 -13.33
N PHE A 422 -22.91 4.44 -13.55
CA PHE A 422 -21.81 3.54 -13.97
C PHE A 422 -20.83 3.23 -12.82
N GLY A 423 -21.15 3.66 -11.59
CA GLY A 423 -20.34 3.35 -10.42
C GLY A 423 -20.22 1.84 -10.19
N TYR A 424 -19.17 1.44 -9.49
CA TYR A 424 -18.93 0.03 -9.18
C TYR A 424 -20.10 -0.58 -8.40
N GLY A 425 -20.57 -1.75 -8.84
CA GLY A 425 -21.70 -2.46 -8.24
C GLY A 425 -23.08 -1.86 -8.54
N ARG A 426 -23.18 -0.83 -9.38
CA ARG A 426 -24.46 -0.21 -9.77
C ARG A 426 -25.32 -1.13 -10.62
N GLY A 427 -26.62 -1.16 -10.33
CA GLY A 427 -27.59 -1.97 -11.08
C GLY A 427 -27.47 -3.49 -10.84
N GLU A 428 -26.60 -3.93 -9.93
CA GLU A 428 -26.45 -5.33 -9.54
C GLU A 428 -26.77 -5.54 -8.05
N GLY A 429 -27.07 -6.78 -7.66
CA GLY A 429 -27.37 -7.14 -6.27
C GLY A 429 -28.48 -6.27 -5.67
N VAL A 430 -28.18 -5.59 -4.56
CA VAL A 430 -29.12 -4.70 -3.86
C VAL A 430 -29.30 -3.34 -4.54
N ASP A 431 -28.38 -2.92 -5.40
CA ASP A 431 -28.53 -1.71 -6.23
C ASP A 431 -29.34 -2.00 -7.50
N ALA A 432 -29.71 -3.26 -7.77
CA ALA A 432 -30.55 -3.61 -8.91
C ALA A 432 -31.87 -2.84 -8.92
N GLY A 433 -32.17 -2.22 -10.06
CA GLY A 433 -33.35 -1.35 -10.24
C GLY A 433 -33.24 0.03 -9.59
N HIS A 434 -32.07 0.42 -9.07
CA HIS A 434 -31.84 1.79 -8.65
C HIS A 434 -31.99 2.75 -9.84
N GLY A 435 -32.91 3.72 -9.73
CA GLY A 435 -33.25 4.64 -10.82
C GLY A 435 -34.25 4.11 -11.84
N ASP A 436 -34.69 2.85 -11.74
CA ASP A 436 -35.81 2.32 -12.53
C ASP A 436 -37.12 2.95 -11.99
N PRO A 437 -38.01 3.52 -12.85
CA PRO A 437 -39.31 4.02 -12.41
C PRO A 437 -40.18 2.92 -11.78
N GLU A 438 -39.96 1.66 -12.16
CA GLU A 438 -40.69 0.52 -11.62
C GLU A 438 -39.91 -0.17 -10.50
N TRP A 439 -40.62 -0.67 -9.48
CA TRP A 439 -40.00 -1.44 -8.41
C TRP A 439 -39.44 -2.76 -8.95
N ILE A 440 -38.15 -3.02 -8.70
CA ILE A 440 -37.43 -4.17 -9.30
C ILE A 440 -38.10 -5.52 -9.03
N CYS A 441 -38.72 -5.68 -7.86
CA CYS A 441 -39.41 -6.91 -7.48
C CYS A 441 -40.69 -7.14 -8.29
N SER A 442 -41.31 -6.10 -8.88
CA SER A 442 -42.52 -6.22 -9.70
C SER A 442 -42.36 -7.18 -10.87
N LYS A 443 -41.15 -7.29 -11.43
CA LYS A 443 -40.84 -8.17 -12.57
C LYS A 443 -41.03 -9.66 -12.23
N GLU A 444 -40.69 -10.06 -11.00
CA GLU A 444 -40.76 -11.45 -10.52
C GLU A 444 -41.95 -11.67 -9.55
N LYS A 445 -42.64 -10.60 -9.16
CA LYS A 445 -43.77 -10.63 -8.22
C LYS A 445 -44.84 -11.67 -8.59
N PRO A 446 -45.26 -11.84 -9.86
CA PRO A 446 -46.25 -12.86 -10.21
C PRO A 446 -45.83 -14.29 -9.82
N HIS A 447 -44.54 -14.59 -9.85
CA HIS A 447 -44.01 -15.88 -9.41
C HIS A 447 -44.01 -15.98 -7.88
N TYR A 448 -43.58 -14.93 -7.19
CA TYR A 448 -43.56 -14.89 -5.73
C TYR A 448 -44.97 -14.92 -5.13
N ASP A 449 -45.96 -14.30 -5.77
CA ASP A 449 -47.35 -14.33 -5.37
C ASP A 449 -47.92 -15.76 -5.40
N GLN A 450 -47.52 -16.60 -6.37
CA GLN A 450 -47.92 -18.01 -6.39
C GLN A 450 -47.38 -18.78 -5.17
N ILE A 451 -46.12 -18.53 -4.80
CA ILE A 451 -45.51 -19.12 -3.61
C ILE A 451 -46.22 -18.61 -2.35
N PHE A 452 -46.43 -17.29 -2.27
CA PHE A 452 -47.12 -16.62 -1.17
C PHE A 452 -48.51 -17.21 -0.92
N GLN A 453 -49.33 -17.35 -1.97
CA GLN A 453 -50.66 -17.96 -1.87
C GLN A 453 -50.58 -19.43 -1.42
N GLY A 454 -49.56 -20.16 -1.85
CA GLY A 454 -49.29 -21.53 -1.40
C GLY A 454 -48.98 -21.67 0.10
N LEU A 455 -48.59 -20.57 0.76
CA LEU A 455 -48.37 -20.52 2.22
C LEU A 455 -49.66 -20.28 3.02
N ASN A 456 -50.82 -20.18 2.35
CA ASN A 456 -52.14 -19.93 2.93
C ASN A 456 -52.19 -18.64 3.80
N PRO A 457 -52.02 -17.45 3.19
CA PRO A 457 -52.08 -16.18 3.90
C PRO A 457 -53.46 -15.99 4.55
N CYS A 458 -53.48 -15.40 5.75
CA CYS A 458 -54.69 -14.98 6.45
C CYS A 458 -54.77 -13.46 6.40
N ASP A 459 -55.90 -12.90 5.95
CA ASP A 459 -56.10 -11.45 5.75
C ASP A 459 -54.99 -10.79 4.91
N GLY A 460 -54.50 -11.51 3.90
CA GLY A 460 -53.46 -11.02 3.00
C GLY A 460 -52.04 -11.02 3.59
N LYS A 461 -51.82 -11.68 4.74
CA LYS A 461 -50.50 -11.78 5.39
C LYS A 461 -50.13 -13.22 5.74
N VAL A 462 -48.84 -13.55 5.65
CA VAL A 462 -48.28 -14.82 6.14
C VAL A 462 -47.57 -14.64 7.47
N THR A 463 -47.71 -15.63 8.35
CA THR A 463 -47.00 -15.62 9.65
C THR A 463 -45.49 -15.80 9.45
N GLY A 464 -44.69 -15.25 10.38
CA GLY A 464 -43.23 -15.48 10.35
C GLY A 464 -42.83 -16.95 10.41
N ALA A 465 -43.64 -17.82 11.03
CA ALA A 465 -43.40 -19.26 11.02
C ALA A 465 -43.57 -19.86 9.60
N ALA A 466 -44.63 -19.49 8.89
CA ALA A 466 -44.89 -19.96 7.53
C ALA A 466 -43.85 -19.43 6.54
N ALA A 467 -43.54 -18.13 6.60
CA ALA A 467 -42.50 -17.52 5.78
C ALA A 467 -41.12 -18.16 6.03
N LYS A 468 -40.76 -18.42 7.29
CA LYS A 468 -39.51 -19.10 7.63
C LYS A 468 -39.40 -20.49 6.99
N THR A 469 -40.49 -21.25 6.93
CA THR A 469 -40.50 -22.58 6.28
C THR A 469 -40.14 -22.49 4.80
N GLU A 470 -40.56 -21.42 4.11
CA GLU A 470 -40.19 -21.18 2.72
C GLU A 470 -38.74 -20.67 2.61
N MET A 471 -38.39 -19.63 3.37
CA MET A 471 -37.07 -19.00 3.32
C MET A 471 -35.92 -19.97 3.59
N VAL A 472 -36.09 -20.94 4.50
CA VAL A 472 -35.06 -21.96 4.82
C VAL A 472 -34.75 -22.88 3.63
N LYS A 473 -35.66 -23.03 2.66
CA LYS A 473 -35.40 -23.84 1.45
C LYS A 473 -34.27 -23.29 0.58
N SER A 474 -33.96 -22.00 0.71
CA SER A 474 -32.78 -21.36 0.09
C SER A 474 -31.45 -21.93 0.56
N LYS A 475 -31.43 -22.67 1.70
CA LYS A 475 -30.23 -23.19 2.37
C LYS A 475 -29.25 -22.11 2.85
N LEU A 476 -29.69 -20.86 2.94
CA LEU A 476 -28.90 -19.80 3.56
C LEU A 476 -28.79 -19.99 5.08
N PRO A 477 -27.69 -19.56 5.72
CA PRO A 477 -27.56 -19.59 7.17
C PRO A 477 -28.68 -18.82 7.89
N ASN A 478 -29.13 -19.31 9.05
CA ASN A 478 -30.18 -18.65 9.84
C ASN A 478 -29.87 -17.19 10.21
N SER A 479 -28.59 -16.84 10.39
CA SER A 479 -28.16 -15.46 10.63
C SER A 479 -28.46 -14.54 9.44
N VAL A 480 -28.28 -15.04 8.23
CA VAL A 480 -28.57 -14.33 6.97
C VAL A 480 -30.08 -14.22 6.77
N LEU A 481 -30.82 -15.33 6.93
CA LEU A 481 -32.28 -15.31 6.82
C LEU A 481 -32.94 -14.37 7.85
N GLY A 482 -32.41 -14.34 9.06
CA GLY A 482 -32.85 -13.40 10.10
C GLY A 482 -32.56 -11.94 9.74
N LYS A 483 -31.47 -11.65 9.02
CA LYS A 483 -31.19 -10.31 8.47
C LYS A 483 -32.18 -9.95 7.36
N ILE A 484 -32.46 -10.88 6.44
CA ILE A 484 -33.45 -10.68 5.37
C ILE A 484 -34.83 -10.40 5.95
N TRP A 485 -35.28 -11.21 6.93
CA TRP A 485 -36.55 -10.97 7.64
C TRP A 485 -36.66 -9.53 8.15
N LYS A 486 -35.63 -9.06 8.86
CA LYS A 486 -35.61 -7.69 9.42
C LYS A 486 -35.63 -6.58 8.36
N LEU A 487 -35.13 -6.86 7.16
CA LEU A 487 -35.14 -5.91 6.04
C LEU A 487 -36.49 -5.93 5.29
N SER A 488 -37.18 -7.08 5.30
CA SER A 488 -38.42 -7.29 4.56
C SER A 488 -39.69 -6.96 5.35
N ASP A 489 -39.70 -7.19 6.67
CA ASP A 489 -40.77 -6.82 7.60
C ASP A 489 -40.68 -5.31 7.90
N ILE A 490 -41.23 -4.50 7.00
CA ILE A 490 -41.05 -3.03 6.97
C ILE A 490 -41.94 -2.37 8.01
N ASP A 491 -43.18 -2.83 8.15
CA ASP A 491 -44.12 -2.32 9.15
C ASP A 491 -43.89 -2.93 10.56
N LYS A 492 -43.00 -3.93 10.66
CA LYS A 492 -42.53 -4.56 11.91
C LYS A 492 -43.66 -5.21 12.69
N ASP A 493 -44.66 -5.72 11.99
CA ASP A 493 -45.81 -6.36 12.62
C ASP A 493 -45.60 -7.86 12.90
N GLY A 494 -44.49 -8.43 12.41
CA GLY A 494 -44.12 -9.84 12.59
C GLY A 494 -44.75 -10.79 11.56
N PHE A 495 -45.40 -10.24 10.54
CA PHE A 495 -45.96 -10.94 9.39
C PHE A 495 -45.30 -10.42 8.10
N LEU A 496 -45.59 -11.04 6.97
CA LEU A 496 -45.24 -10.47 5.66
C LEU A 496 -46.50 -10.42 4.81
N ASP A 497 -46.80 -9.26 4.24
CA ASP A 497 -47.73 -9.18 3.11
C ASP A 497 -47.08 -9.66 1.79
N ASP A 498 -47.82 -9.60 0.70
CA ASP A 498 -47.37 -10.09 -0.60
C ASP A 498 -46.18 -9.28 -1.16
N GLU A 499 -46.11 -7.98 -0.90
CA GLU A 499 -44.98 -7.15 -1.32
C GLU A 499 -43.74 -7.40 -0.45
N GLU A 500 -43.90 -7.49 0.87
CA GLU A 500 -42.80 -7.80 1.79
C GLU A 500 -42.23 -9.20 1.55
N PHE A 501 -43.10 -10.16 1.23
CA PHE A 501 -42.67 -11.49 0.84
C PHE A 501 -41.90 -11.48 -0.49
N ALA A 502 -42.37 -10.75 -1.50
CA ALA A 502 -41.64 -10.57 -2.75
C ALA A 502 -40.26 -9.93 -2.53
N LEU A 503 -40.17 -8.94 -1.64
CA LEU A 503 -38.90 -8.33 -1.23
C LEU A 503 -37.98 -9.35 -0.55
N ALA A 504 -38.51 -10.17 0.37
CA ALA A 504 -37.74 -11.21 1.05
C ALA A 504 -37.14 -12.22 0.05
N MET A 505 -37.94 -12.65 -0.93
CA MET A 505 -37.50 -13.57 -1.98
C MET A 505 -36.46 -12.94 -2.91
N HIS A 506 -36.61 -11.66 -3.23
CA HIS A 506 -35.61 -10.91 -3.99
C HIS A 506 -34.27 -10.81 -3.23
N LEU A 507 -34.28 -10.46 -1.94
CA LEU A 507 -33.07 -10.39 -1.12
C LEU A 507 -32.41 -11.76 -0.93
N ILE A 508 -33.18 -12.85 -0.87
CA ILE A 508 -32.66 -14.22 -0.89
C ILE A 508 -31.89 -14.46 -2.20
N ARG A 509 -32.50 -14.11 -3.35
CA ARG A 509 -31.86 -14.26 -4.67
C ARG A 509 -30.57 -13.44 -4.75
N VAL A 510 -30.59 -12.17 -4.36
CA VAL A 510 -29.38 -11.32 -4.28
C VAL A 510 -28.26 -12.03 -3.52
N LYS A 511 -28.58 -12.65 -2.37
CA LYS A 511 -27.58 -13.32 -1.55
C LYS A 511 -27.10 -14.65 -2.14
N ILE A 512 -27.99 -15.38 -2.83
CA ILE A 512 -27.63 -16.59 -3.59
C ILE A 512 -26.70 -16.25 -4.77
N ASP A 513 -26.94 -15.11 -5.42
CA ASP A 513 -26.12 -14.58 -6.52
C ASP A 513 -24.76 -14.03 -6.04
N GLY A 514 -24.46 -14.15 -4.74
CA GLY A 514 -23.17 -13.84 -4.14
C GLY A 514 -23.01 -12.39 -3.68
N HIS A 515 -24.05 -11.57 -3.74
CA HIS A 515 -24.00 -10.17 -3.29
C HIS A 515 -24.29 -10.05 -1.79
N ASP A 516 -23.74 -9.03 -1.14
CA ASP A 516 -24.01 -8.76 0.26
C ASP A 516 -25.33 -8.03 0.49
N LEU A 517 -25.95 -8.32 1.64
CA LEU A 517 -27.18 -7.66 2.07
C LEU A 517 -26.83 -6.33 2.74
N PRO A 518 -27.60 -5.25 2.51
CA PRO A 518 -27.33 -3.95 3.06
C PRO A 518 -27.59 -3.94 4.57
N SER A 519 -27.02 -2.97 5.29
CA SER A 519 -27.36 -2.75 6.71
C SER A 519 -28.78 -2.21 6.88
N GLU A 520 -29.22 -1.38 5.94
CA GLU A 520 -30.53 -0.74 5.90
C GLU A 520 -31.12 -0.88 4.50
N LEU A 521 -32.45 -1.00 4.39
CA LEU A 521 -33.09 -1.21 3.10
C LEU A 521 -33.03 0.08 2.25
N PRO A 522 -32.45 0.06 1.03
CA PRO A 522 -32.42 1.23 0.16
C PRO A 522 -33.82 1.68 -0.28
N PRO A 523 -34.07 2.99 -0.48
CA PRO A 523 -35.39 3.52 -0.84
C PRO A 523 -36.01 2.90 -2.09
N HIS A 524 -35.21 2.56 -3.11
CA HIS A 524 -35.72 1.97 -4.35
C HIS A 524 -36.22 0.53 -4.16
N LEU A 525 -35.74 -0.18 -3.13
CA LEU A 525 -36.21 -1.53 -2.79
C LEU A 525 -37.45 -1.51 -1.88
N ILE A 526 -37.81 -0.38 -1.27
CA ILE A 526 -39.04 -0.26 -0.48
C ILE A 526 -40.24 -0.51 -1.41
N PRO A 527 -41.17 -1.41 -1.05
CA PRO A 527 -42.39 -1.64 -1.80
C PRO A 527 -43.17 -0.35 -2.04
N PRO A 528 -43.75 -0.15 -3.24
CA PRO A 528 -44.46 1.08 -3.57
C PRO A 528 -45.53 1.49 -2.56
N SER A 529 -46.25 0.53 -1.96
CA SER A 529 -47.29 0.81 -0.96
C SER A 529 -46.75 1.32 0.38
N LYS A 530 -45.46 1.07 0.68
CA LYS A 530 -44.81 1.37 1.97
C LYS A 530 -43.80 2.52 1.90
N ARG A 531 -43.78 3.30 0.81
CA ARG A 531 -42.83 4.41 0.61
C ARG A 531 -43.17 5.72 1.35
N ASN A 532 -44.25 5.76 2.13
CA ASN A 532 -44.73 6.97 2.82
C ASN A 532 -44.78 6.82 4.33
#